data_AF-A0A136MR98-F1
#
_entry.id   AF-A0A136MR98-F1
#
_cell.length_a   1.000
_cell.length_b   1.000
_cell.length_c   1.000
_cell.angle_alpha   90.00
_cell.angle_beta   90.00
_cell.angle_gamma   90.00
#
_symmetry.space_group_name_H-M   'P 1'
#
loop_
_entity.id
_entity.type
_entity.pdbx_description
1 polymer ?
#
loop_
_entity_poly.entity_id
_entity_poly.type
_entity_poly.pdbx_seq_one_letter_code
_entity_poly.pdbx_strand_id
1 'polypeptide(L)'
;MKQFISFITILLFAVNLLSAQEINNKQWTLIHERTATWCPLCGSWGWDFKDKILNEFKNDNVVYMAVNYSGDLVNETATAFDSKFGGVGQPIFYVDNTDIKVNSSNGDSKLQETRWEVDFKKDLPPYQGIGIEASMDDDVPGTINAKAIVEFLDDPGSGEFYFSLLLLEDVMNAQASRTGLQLHKNVLRNSFLPTVFDNFIATGPISKGTKFEFSGKIENLSGEAKDYKVLGIVWGKANNQYLFNNCFISDVKVLTSTNDEILDNSFYTYQAESGSIVVQLDKKFVLQRGAEITVSDLSGRIISRTAIQNGQNSIQIQASYNPGVHIVTLTNGKDILSKKITLL
;
A
#
# COMPACT_ATOMS: atom_id res chain seq x y z
N MET A 1 -5.45 -44.61 -47.83
CA MET A 1 -5.74 -43.16 -47.98
C MET A 1 -6.52 -42.71 -46.77
N LYS A 2 -5.99 -41.70 -46.03
CA LYS A 2 -6.68 -40.76 -45.11
C LYS A 2 -7.58 -41.43 -44.05
N GLN A 3 -7.33 -41.31 -42.75
CA GLN A 3 -7.44 -40.05 -42.02
C GLN A 3 -6.68 -40.16 -40.68
N PHE A 4 -5.78 -39.19 -40.47
CA PHE A 4 -5.27 -38.79 -39.16
C PHE A 4 -6.42 -38.14 -38.38
N ILE A 5 -6.80 -38.69 -37.23
CA ILE A 5 -7.55 -37.94 -36.21
C ILE A 5 -6.58 -37.68 -35.08
N SER A 6 -5.97 -36.50 -35.15
CA SER A 6 -5.14 -35.91 -34.13
C SER A 6 -6.05 -35.38 -33.03
N PHE A 7 -6.08 -36.05 -31.88
CA PHE A 7 -6.72 -35.54 -30.66
C PHE A 7 -5.66 -34.73 -29.90
N ILE A 8 -5.49 -33.46 -30.30
CA ILE A 8 -4.73 -32.48 -29.52
C ILE A 8 -5.68 -31.96 -28.45
N THR A 9 -5.53 -32.51 -27.25
CA THR A 9 -6.12 -31.97 -26.03
C THR A 9 -5.45 -30.63 -25.73
N ILE A 10 -6.08 -29.53 -26.16
CA ILE A 10 -5.71 -28.17 -25.75
C ILE A 10 -6.10 -28.04 -24.27
N LEU A 11 -5.12 -28.25 -23.40
CA LEU A 11 -5.20 -27.92 -21.99
C LEU A 11 -5.14 -26.37 -21.89
N LEU A 12 -6.31 -25.74 -21.88
CA LEU A 12 -6.49 -24.33 -21.56
C LEU A 12 -6.04 -24.10 -20.11
N PHE A 13 -4.78 -23.72 -19.93
CA PHE A 13 -4.33 -23.05 -18.72
C PHE A 13 -4.98 -21.66 -18.70
N ALA A 14 -6.13 -21.57 -18.04
CA ALA A 14 -6.66 -20.30 -17.55
C ALA A 14 -5.75 -19.82 -16.42
N VAL A 15 -4.68 -19.10 -16.78
CA VAL A 15 -3.89 -18.35 -15.82
C VAL A 15 -4.77 -17.17 -15.40
N ASN A 16 -5.40 -17.27 -14.23
CA ASN A 16 -6.05 -16.14 -13.60
C ASN A 16 -4.98 -15.06 -13.41
N LEU A 17 -5.04 -13.99 -14.19
CA LEU A 17 -4.34 -12.74 -13.91
C LEU A 17 -5.03 -12.14 -12.69
N LEU A 18 -4.73 -12.68 -11.51
CA LEU A 18 -4.88 -11.94 -10.27
C LEU A 18 -4.01 -10.69 -10.44
N SER A 19 -4.59 -9.50 -10.30
CA SER A 19 -3.83 -8.28 -10.09
C SER A 19 -2.91 -8.54 -8.91
N ALA A 20 -1.67 -8.91 -9.19
CA ALA A 20 -0.71 -9.24 -8.16
C ALA A 20 -0.39 -7.94 -7.43
N GLN A 21 -0.75 -7.85 -6.16
CA GLN A 21 -0.27 -6.80 -5.28
C GLN A 21 1.25 -6.69 -5.46
N GLU A 22 1.75 -5.47 -5.71
CA GLU A 22 3.17 -5.25 -5.94
C GLU A 22 3.94 -5.58 -4.67
N ILE A 23 4.83 -6.57 -4.74
CA ILE A 23 5.70 -6.95 -3.65
C ILE A 23 6.93 -6.04 -3.67
N ASN A 24 7.13 -5.26 -2.61
CA ASN A 24 8.37 -4.54 -2.44
C ASN A 24 9.49 -5.52 -2.11
N ASN A 25 10.47 -5.62 -3.00
CA ASN A 25 11.61 -6.52 -2.90
C ASN A 25 12.91 -5.80 -2.48
N LYS A 26 12.79 -4.68 -1.76
CA LYS A 26 13.93 -3.94 -1.23
C LYS A 26 14.09 -4.20 0.26
N GLN A 27 15.31 -3.99 0.75
CA GLN A 27 15.58 -3.97 2.17
C GLN A 27 15.24 -2.59 2.74
N TRP A 28 14.46 -2.57 3.82
CA TRP A 28 14.05 -1.37 4.53
C TRP A 28 14.61 -1.34 5.94
N THR A 29 14.82 -0.13 6.45
CA THR A 29 15.22 0.14 7.84
C THR A 29 14.03 0.68 8.62
N LEU A 30 13.80 0.17 9.82
CA LEU A 30 12.84 0.74 10.76
C LEU A 30 13.56 1.58 11.79
N ILE A 31 13.26 2.88 11.79
CA ILE A 31 13.61 3.79 12.87
C ILE A 31 12.37 4.03 13.70
N HIS A 32 12.42 3.73 14.99
CA HIS A 32 11.32 4.07 15.89
C HIS A 32 11.77 4.86 17.11
N GLU A 33 10.90 5.76 17.56
CA GLU A 33 11.13 6.63 18.70
C GLU A 33 10.17 6.25 19.83
N ARG A 34 10.70 6.01 21.02
CA ARG A 34 9.92 6.01 22.26
C ARG A 34 9.77 7.45 22.75
N THR A 35 8.52 7.95 22.81
CA THR A 35 8.24 9.38 23.07
C THR A 35 6.97 9.59 23.91
N ALA A 36 6.71 10.84 24.31
CA ALA A 36 5.48 11.24 24.99
C ALA A 36 5.18 12.74 24.80
N THR A 37 3.90 13.12 24.72
CA THR A 37 3.49 14.52 24.48
C THR A 37 3.89 15.46 25.62
N TRP A 38 3.90 14.98 26.87
CA TRP A 38 4.27 15.78 28.05
C TRP A 38 5.77 15.92 28.28
N CYS A 39 6.60 15.20 27.51
CA CYS A 39 8.04 15.10 27.74
C CYS A 39 8.81 16.33 27.19
N PRO A 40 9.46 17.14 28.06
CA PRO A 40 10.18 18.35 27.61
C PRO A 40 11.41 18.04 26.74
N LEU A 41 12.12 16.94 27.03
CA LEU A 41 13.27 16.50 26.24
C LEU A 41 12.85 16.02 24.84
N CYS A 42 11.69 15.39 24.75
CA CYS A 42 11.10 14.90 23.51
C CYS A 42 10.67 16.06 22.61
N GLY A 43 10.14 17.15 23.18
CA GLY A 43 9.83 18.35 22.40
C GLY A 43 10.97 19.34 22.20
N SER A 44 12.13 19.14 22.83
CA SER A 44 13.34 19.94 22.60
C SER A 44 14.27 19.20 21.64
N TRP A 45 15.38 18.64 22.13
CA TRP A 45 16.41 18.01 21.30
C TRP A 45 15.89 16.74 20.60
N GLY A 46 14.96 16.01 21.21
CA GLY A 46 14.33 14.83 20.62
C GLY A 46 13.61 15.16 19.32
N TRP A 47 12.82 16.22 19.35
CA TRP A 47 12.08 16.73 18.20
C TRP A 47 13.03 17.16 17.08
N ASP A 48 14.10 17.89 17.42
CA ASP A 48 15.09 18.32 16.43
C ASP A 48 15.79 17.12 15.77
N PHE A 49 16.08 16.06 16.55
CA PHE A 49 16.66 14.84 16.02
C PHE A 49 15.67 14.05 15.14
N LYS A 50 14.40 13.96 15.54
CA LYS A 50 13.31 13.42 14.72
C LYS A 50 13.20 14.16 13.37
N ASP A 51 13.22 15.49 13.39
CA ASP A 51 13.15 16.29 12.16
C ASP A 51 14.37 16.05 11.27
N LYS A 52 15.56 15.87 11.85
CA LYS A 52 16.76 15.47 11.11
C LYS A 52 16.59 14.10 10.44
N ILE A 53 16.12 13.08 11.16
CA ILE A 53 15.85 11.74 10.61
C ILE A 53 14.89 11.83 9.42
N LEU A 54 13.75 12.50 9.61
CA LEU A 54 12.71 12.62 8.59
C LEU A 54 13.22 13.35 7.33
N ASN A 55 14.09 14.34 7.49
CA ASN A 55 14.66 15.08 6.37
C ASN A 55 15.79 14.32 5.65
N GLU A 56 16.67 13.68 6.43
CA GLU A 56 17.83 12.93 5.95
C GLU A 56 17.38 11.74 5.10
N PHE A 57 16.41 10.95 5.59
CA PHE A 57 16.02 9.69 4.97
C PHE A 57 14.76 9.72 4.11
N LYS A 58 14.23 10.91 3.78
CA LYS A 58 12.95 11.07 3.05
C LYS A 58 12.87 10.36 1.69
N ASN A 59 14.01 10.08 1.07
CA ASN A 59 14.12 9.45 -0.26
C ASN A 59 14.70 8.03 -0.19
N ASP A 60 14.90 7.49 1.01
CA ASP A 60 15.48 6.18 1.26
C ASP A 60 14.40 5.17 1.65
N ASN A 61 14.74 3.88 1.66
CA ASN A 61 13.87 2.81 2.17
C ASN A 61 13.90 2.79 3.71
N VAL A 62 13.51 3.90 4.34
CA VAL A 62 13.50 4.05 5.79
C VAL A 62 12.10 4.42 6.26
N VAL A 63 11.61 3.68 7.25
CA VAL A 63 10.36 3.99 7.93
C VAL A 63 10.68 4.64 9.27
N TYR A 64 10.14 5.83 9.51
CA TYR A 64 10.08 6.42 10.84
C TYR A 64 8.74 6.12 11.51
N MET A 65 8.75 5.67 12.76
CA MET A 65 7.55 5.44 13.56
C MET A 65 7.67 6.05 14.97
N ALA A 66 6.71 6.87 15.38
CA ALA A 66 6.65 7.42 16.74
C ALA A 66 5.76 6.54 17.64
N VAL A 67 6.38 5.97 18.69
CA VAL A 67 5.72 5.14 19.69
C VAL A 67 5.51 5.99 20.95
N ASN A 68 4.30 6.55 21.09
CA ASN A 68 3.91 7.26 22.30
C ASN A 68 3.60 6.24 23.40
N TYR A 69 4.56 5.98 24.29
CA TYR A 69 4.38 5.03 25.38
C TYR A 69 3.48 5.58 26.50
N SER A 70 3.30 6.91 26.55
CA SER A 70 2.42 7.61 27.48
C SER A 70 2.03 8.99 26.91
N GLY A 71 1.15 9.70 27.60
CA GLY A 71 0.64 11.00 27.16
C GLY A 71 -0.59 10.86 26.26
N ASP A 72 -0.94 11.92 25.55
CA ASP A 72 -2.26 12.07 24.91
C ASP A 72 -2.44 11.17 23.68
N LEU A 73 -1.34 10.68 23.10
CA LEU A 73 -1.32 9.85 21.90
C LEU A 73 -1.06 8.36 22.20
N VAL A 74 -1.02 7.97 23.48
CA VAL A 74 -0.85 6.56 23.88
C VAL A 74 -2.07 5.74 23.49
N ASN A 75 -1.83 4.48 23.12
CA ASN A 75 -2.86 3.48 22.88
C ASN A 75 -2.32 2.09 23.19
N GLU A 76 -3.19 1.08 23.12
CA GLU A 76 -2.83 -0.32 23.42
C GLU A 76 -1.75 -0.87 22.48
N THR A 77 -1.77 -0.50 21.20
CA THR A 77 -0.76 -0.94 20.22
C THR A 77 0.60 -0.34 20.54
N ALA A 78 0.66 0.97 20.85
CA ALA A 78 1.89 1.63 21.27
C ALA A 78 2.43 1.08 22.60
N THR A 79 1.54 0.72 23.53
CA THR A 79 1.91 0.12 24.82
C THR A 79 2.48 -1.29 24.63
N ALA A 80 1.86 -2.10 23.77
CA ALA A 80 2.37 -3.42 23.43
C ALA A 80 3.73 -3.35 22.72
N PHE A 81 3.94 -2.36 21.85
CA PHE A 81 5.23 -2.10 21.22
C PHE A 81 6.30 -1.68 22.23
N ASP A 82 6.00 -0.72 23.12
CA ASP A 82 6.91 -0.28 24.20
C ASP A 82 7.29 -1.44 25.15
N SER A 83 6.38 -2.38 25.39
CA SER A 83 6.67 -3.54 26.26
C SER A 83 7.78 -4.46 25.72
N LYS A 84 8.07 -4.41 24.40
CA LYS A 84 9.10 -5.24 23.75
C LYS A 84 10.42 -4.52 23.57
N PHE A 85 10.39 -3.24 23.26
CA PHE A 85 11.58 -2.46 22.91
C PHE A 85 11.85 -1.27 23.81
N GLY A 86 11.03 -1.03 24.84
CA GLY A 86 11.11 0.14 25.70
C GLY A 86 12.45 0.32 26.40
N GLY A 87 12.51 1.32 27.28
CA GLY A 87 13.75 1.64 27.96
C GLY A 87 13.53 2.61 29.11
N VAL A 88 14.61 2.90 29.82
CA VAL A 88 14.59 3.87 30.91
C VAL A 88 14.78 5.27 30.33
N GLY A 89 13.75 6.10 30.44
CA GLY A 89 13.76 7.49 29.98
C GLY A 89 13.26 7.66 28.55
N GLN A 90 13.20 8.91 28.12
CA GLN A 90 12.69 9.32 26.81
C GLN A 90 13.24 10.72 26.45
N PRO A 91 13.41 11.02 25.15
CA PRO A 91 13.18 10.14 24.02
C PRO A 91 14.29 9.07 23.88
N ILE A 92 13.93 7.91 23.32
CA ILE A 92 14.90 6.87 22.93
C ILE A 92 14.64 6.53 21.47
N PHE A 93 15.69 6.42 20.67
CA PHE A 93 15.61 6.11 19.25
C PHE A 93 16.25 4.76 18.99
N TYR A 94 15.60 3.97 18.14
CA TYR A 94 16.02 2.63 17.79
C TYR A 94 16.14 2.52 16.28
N VAL A 95 17.16 1.80 15.81
CA VAL A 95 17.32 1.37 14.42
C VAL A 95 17.29 -0.15 14.41
N ASP A 96 16.29 -0.73 13.73
CA ASP A 96 16.11 -2.18 13.61
C ASP A 96 16.21 -2.93 14.96
N ASN A 97 15.50 -2.42 15.97
CA ASN A 97 15.45 -2.90 17.36
C ASN A 97 16.69 -2.57 18.23
N THR A 98 17.69 -1.87 17.69
CA THR A 98 18.89 -1.46 18.44
C THR A 98 18.78 -0.02 18.89
N ASP A 99 18.80 0.23 20.20
CA ASP A 99 18.88 1.58 20.76
C ASP A 99 20.22 2.22 20.36
N ILE A 100 20.16 3.31 19.58
CA ILE A 100 21.34 4.00 19.05
C ILE A 100 22.00 4.93 20.06
N LYS A 101 21.47 5.01 21.30
CA LYS A 101 22.02 5.79 22.43
C LYS A 101 22.23 7.26 22.10
N VAL A 102 21.26 7.84 21.40
CA VAL A 102 21.25 9.27 21.09
C VAL A 102 20.90 10.10 22.33
N ASN A 103 21.52 11.25 22.46
CA ASN A 103 21.26 12.27 23.46
C ASN A 103 21.51 13.66 22.87
N SER A 104 21.26 14.70 23.66
CA SER A 104 21.37 16.11 23.23
C SER A 104 22.76 16.53 22.75
N SER A 105 23.82 15.76 23.04
CA SER A 105 25.20 16.11 22.68
C SER A 105 25.76 15.33 21.48
N ASN A 106 25.09 14.27 21.01
CA ASN A 106 25.64 13.37 20.00
C ASN A 106 24.73 13.13 18.78
N GLY A 107 23.62 13.88 18.65
CA GLY A 107 22.63 13.69 17.58
C GLY A 107 23.22 13.61 16.18
N ASP A 108 24.12 14.51 15.80
CA ASP A 108 24.70 14.52 14.44
C ASP A 108 25.59 13.29 14.16
N SER A 109 26.39 12.86 15.16
CA SER A 109 27.19 11.64 15.05
C SER A 109 26.29 10.42 14.88
N LYS A 110 25.21 10.33 15.68
CA LYS A 110 24.27 9.22 15.61
C LYS A 110 23.47 9.19 14.32
N LEU A 111 23.09 10.34 13.77
CA LEU A 111 22.48 10.42 12.44
C LEU A 111 23.42 9.87 11.36
N GLN A 112 24.70 10.23 11.42
CA GLN A 112 25.71 9.75 10.47
C GLN A 112 25.97 8.25 10.59
N GLU A 113 26.07 7.73 11.81
CA GLU A 113 26.17 6.28 12.07
C GLU A 113 24.95 5.53 11.49
N THR A 114 23.73 6.02 11.73
CA THR A 114 22.51 5.46 11.15
C THR A 114 22.51 5.53 9.62
N ARG A 115 23.03 6.60 9.01
CA ARG A 115 23.18 6.69 7.55
C ARG A 115 24.07 5.56 7.01
N TRP A 116 25.18 5.27 7.67
CA TRP A 116 26.05 4.15 7.27
C TRP A 116 25.34 2.80 7.39
N GLU A 117 24.54 2.58 8.44
CA GLU A 117 23.74 1.36 8.58
C GLU A 117 22.69 1.22 7.47
N VAL A 118 21.97 2.30 7.15
CA VAL A 118 21.00 2.34 6.03
C VAL A 118 21.69 2.07 4.69
N ASP A 119 22.84 2.71 4.44
CA ASP A 119 23.60 2.56 3.21
C ASP A 119 24.18 1.15 3.07
N PHE A 120 24.65 0.53 4.14
CA PHE A 120 25.10 -0.86 4.12
C PHE A 120 23.93 -1.80 3.82
N LYS A 121 22.79 -1.58 4.47
CA LYS A 121 21.64 -2.47 4.42
C LYS A 121 20.90 -2.42 3.08
N LYS A 122 20.85 -1.27 2.40
CA LYS A 122 20.16 -1.12 1.11
C LYS A 122 20.77 -1.99 0.00
N ASP A 123 22.04 -2.36 0.13
CA ASP A 123 22.78 -3.17 -0.85
C ASP A 123 22.67 -4.68 -0.57
N LEU A 124 22.06 -5.06 0.56
CA LEU A 124 21.82 -6.47 0.90
C LEU A 124 20.51 -6.97 0.26
N PRO A 125 20.50 -8.20 -0.29
CA PRO A 125 19.26 -8.80 -0.78
C PRO A 125 18.31 -9.11 0.40
N PRO A 126 17.03 -8.72 0.33
CA PRO A 126 16.06 -9.07 1.36
C PRO A 126 15.68 -10.54 1.29
N TYR A 127 15.56 -11.18 2.46
CA TYR A 127 14.98 -12.52 2.58
C TYR A 127 13.45 -12.51 2.41
N GLN A 128 12.79 -11.41 2.76
CA GLN A 128 11.34 -11.25 2.63
C GLN A 128 10.99 -9.93 1.92
N GLY A 129 10.08 -10.02 0.97
CA GLY A 129 9.39 -8.87 0.38
C GLY A 129 8.00 -8.71 0.98
N ILE A 130 7.50 -7.48 1.00
CA ILE A 130 6.19 -7.15 1.56
C ILE A 130 5.41 -6.32 0.54
N GLY A 131 4.20 -6.73 0.21
CA GLY A 131 3.20 -5.93 -0.50
C GLY A 131 2.14 -5.44 0.48
N ILE A 132 1.67 -4.20 0.34
CA ILE A 132 0.57 -3.64 1.15
C ILE A 132 -0.34 -2.79 0.27
N GLU A 133 -1.63 -3.11 0.32
CA GLU A 133 -2.74 -2.35 -0.22
C GLU A 133 -3.59 -1.91 0.94
N ALA A 134 -3.71 -0.60 1.12
CA ALA A 134 -4.53 -0.02 2.16
C ALA A 134 -5.44 1.04 1.55
N SER A 135 -6.70 1.02 1.97
CA SER A 135 -7.69 1.91 1.43
C SER A 135 -8.72 2.32 2.47
N MET A 136 -9.08 3.61 2.45
CA MET A 136 -10.20 4.15 3.20
C MET A 136 -11.41 4.21 2.28
N ASP A 137 -12.53 3.71 2.78
CA ASP A 137 -13.82 3.72 2.11
C ASP A 137 -14.47 5.11 2.29
N ASP A 138 -14.84 5.78 1.19
CA ASP A 138 -15.56 7.06 1.23
C ASP A 138 -17.01 6.88 1.71
N ASP A 139 -17.62 5.72 1.48
CA ASP A 139 -19.01 5.41 1.88
C ASP A 139 -19.10 4.98 3.35
N VAL A 140 -17.99 4.52 3.93
CA VAL A 140 -17.84 4.30 5.39
C VAL A 140 -16.67 5.12 5.93
N PRO A 141 -16.84 6.45 6.08
CA PRO A 141 -15.78 7.33 6.56
C PRO A 141 -15.16 6.82 7.86
N GLY A 142 -13.83 6.92 7.96
CA GLY A 142 -13.10 6.46 9.13
C GLY A 142 -12.89 4.95 9.20
N THR A 143 -13.12 4.21 8.11
CA THR A 143 -12.80 2.78 8.00
C THR A 143 -11.67 2.54 7.01
N ILE A 144 -10.57 1.93 7.47
CA ILE A 144 -9.46 1.50 6.61
C ILE A 144 -9.45 -0.02 6.53
N ASN A 145 -9.43 -0.53 5.31
CA ASN A 145 -9.13 -1.93 5.01
C ASN A 145 -7.68 -2.05 4.56
N ALA A 146 -6.97 -3.05 5.05
CA ALA A 146 -5.60 -3.34 4.63
C ALA A 146 -5.45 -4.81 4.28
N LYS A 147 -4.75 -5.07 3.16
CA LYS A 147 -4.29 -6.39 2.73
C LYS A 147 -2.78 -6.35 2.55
N ALA A 148 -2.10 -7.36 3.04
CA ALA A 148 -0.66 -7.49 2.90
C ALA A 148 -0.27 -8.89 2.47
N ILE A 149 0.80 -8.99 1.69
CA ILE A 149 1.44 -10.25 1.31
C ILE A 149 2.89 -10.20 1.76
N VAL A 150 3.33 -11.24 2.45
CA VAL A 150 4.75 -11.51 2.72
C VAL A 150 5.21 -12.60 1.75
N GLU A 151 6.20 -12.30 0.92
CA GLU A 151 6.85 -13.25 0.02
C GLU A 151 8.27 -13.54 0.51
N PHE A 152 8.64 -14.81 0.67
CA PHE A 152 10.03 -15.19 0.94
C PHE A 152 10.82 -15.19 -0.37
N LEU A 153 11.74 -14.24 -0.51
CA LEU A 153 12.52 -14.00 -1.73
C LEU A 153 13.78 -14.87 -1.80
N ASP A 154 14.19 -15.40 -0.65
CA ASP A 154 15.24 -16.40 -0.48
C ASP A 154 14.97 -17.24 0.79
N ASP A 155 15.73 -18.31 0.99
CA ASP A 155 15.64 -19.13 2.21
C ASP A 155 16.21 -18.35 3.41
N PRO A 156 15.38 -17.98 4.40
CA PRO A 156 15.84 -17.24 5.58
C PRO A 156 16.55 -18.15 6.60
N GLY A 157 16.69 -19.44 6.31
CA GLY A 157 17.22 -20.45 7.22
C GLY A 157 16.20 -20.90 8.26
N SER A 158 16.68 -21.44 9.39
CA SER A 158 15.84 -21.89 10.49
C SER A 158 15.41 -20.72 11.39
N GLY A 159 14.14 -20.66 11.75
CA GLY A 159 13.61 -19.66 12.68
C GLY A 159 12.09 -19.59 12.62
N GLU A 160 11.48 -18.98 13.63
CA GLU A 160 10.05 -18.64 13.61
C GLU A 160 9.89 -17.22 13.10
N PHE A 161 8.99 -17.03 12.13
CA PHE A 161 8.70 -15.74 11.52
C PHE A 161 7.29 -15.28 11.86
N TYR A 162 7.17 -13.99 12.15
CA TYR A 162 5.92 -13.34 12.55
C TYR A 162 5.71 -12.05 11.78
N PHE A 163 4.46 -11.58 11.73
CA PHE A 163 4.08 -10.38 11.01
C PHE A 163 3.33 -9.37 11.89
N SER A 164 3.64 -8.10 11.72
CA SER A 164 2.82 -6.98 12.20
C SER A 164 2.24 -6.23 11.02
N LEU A 165 0.97 -5.83 11.12
CA LEU A 165 0.35 -4.88 10.19
C LEU A 165 -0.24 -3.74 11.01
N LEU A 166 0.40 -2.57 10.95
CA LEU A 166 0.20 -1.46 11.88
C LEU A 166 -0.34 -0.23 11.15
N LEU A 167 -1.20 0.52 11.83
CA LEU A 167 -1.69 1.82 11.38
C LEU A 167 -0.84 2.94 12.00
N LEU A 168 -0.27 3.78 11.15
CA LEU A 168 0.42 5.01 11.53
C LEU A 168 -0.43 6.23 11.13
N GLU A 169 -0.32 7.31 11.90
CA GLU A 169 -1.05 8.55 11.64
C GLU A 169 -0.17 9.80 11.80
N ASP A 170 -0.33 10.74 10.87
CA ASP A 170 0.12 12.12 10.99
C ASP A 170 -0.98 12.92 11.70
N VAL A 171 -0.73 13.37 12.94
CA VAL A 171 -1.76 13.98 13.80
C VAL A 171 -1.27 15.28 14.44
N MET A 172 -2.14 16.29 14.49
CA MET A 172 -1.87 17.53 15.22
C MET A 172 -2.10 17.34 16.72
N ASN A 173 -1.09 17.60 17.55
CA ASN A 173 -1.24 17.59 19.00
C ASN A 173 -0.26 18.56 19.70
N ALA A 174 -0.49 18.85 20.98
CA ALA A 174 0.45 19.58 21.80
C ALA A 174 1.69 18.73 22.13
N GLN A 175 2.84 19.39 22.22
CA GLN A 175 4.08 18.79 22.69
C GLN A 175 4.74 19.74 23.69
N ALA A 176 5.15 19.22 24.85
CA ALA A 176 5.90 19.98 25.85
C ALA A 176 7.17 20.59 25.24
N SER A 177 7.54 21.80 25.66
CA SER A 177 8.66 22.57 25.09
C SER A 177 8.47 23.02 23.62
N ARG A 178 7.26 22.91 23.06
CA ARG A 178 6.84 23.55 21.81
C ARG A 178 5.61 24.42 22.08
N THR A 179 5.37 25.41 21.22
CA THR A 179 4.21 26.33 21.34
C THR A 179 3.15 25.98 20.31
N GLY A 180 1.89 25.83 20.77
CA GLY A 180 0.77 25.48 19.90
C GLY A 180 0.75 24.01 19.50
N LEU A 181 -0.19 23.66 18.61
CA LEU A 181 -0.28 22.31 18.07
C LEU A 181 0.85 22.06 17.07
N GLN A 182 1.50 20.91 17.18
CA GLN A 182 2.56 20.43 16.31
C GLN A 182 2.06 19.22 15.51
N LEU A 183 2.60 19.03 14.30
CA LEU A 183 2.33 17.84 13.51
C LEU A 183 3.22 16.69 13.99
N HIS A 184 2.62 15.70 14.65
CA HIS A 184 3.28 14.45 15.01
C HIS A 184 3.18 13.49 13.84
N LYS A 185 4.28 13.28 13.12
CA LYS A 185 4.32 12.34 11.99
C LYS A 185 4.44 10.88 12.42
N ASN A 186 3.79 9.99 11.67
CA ASN A 186 3.85 8.53 11.76
C ASN A 186 3.67 7.98 13.18
N VAL A 187 2.70 8.49 13.93
CA VAL A 187 2.35 8.01 15.27
C VAL A 187 1.71 6.63 15.18
N LEU A 188 2.21 5.65 15.92
CA LEU A 188 1.63 4.31 15.99
C LEU A 188 0.26 4.36 16.67
N ARG A 189 -0.82 4.06 15.93
CA ARG A 189 -2.20 4.19 16.41
C ARG A 189 -2.91 2.87 16.70
N ASN A 190 -2.68 1.85 15.88
CA ASN A 190 -3.45 0.62 15.96
C ASN A 190 -2.79 -0.56 15.23
N SER A 191 -3.32 -1.77 15.41
CA SER A 191 -2.96 -2.99 14.70
C SER A 191 -4.15 -3.48 13.87
N PHE A 192 -3.91 -3.86 12.62
CA PHE A 192 -4.92 -4.51 11.78
C PHE A 192 -5.11 -5.99 12.12
N LEU A 193 -4.12 -6.60 12.79
CA LEU A 193 -4.13 -8.01 13.17
C LEU A 193 -4.45 -8.16 14.66
N PRO A 194 -4.91 -9.35 15.11
CA PRO A 194 -5.34 -9.57 16.49
C PRO A 194 -4.30 -9.22 17.56
N THR A 195 -3.01 -9.30 17.23
CA THR A 195 -1.92 -8.91 18.14
C THR A 195 -0.91 -8.02 17.42
N VAL A 196 -0.09 -7.28 18.17
CA VAL A 196 0.98 -6.47 17.57
C VAL A 196 2.08 -7.36 16.99
N PHE A 197 2.51 -8.43 17.66
CA PHE A 197 3.67 -9.23 17.24
C PHE A 197 3.41 -10.71 16.98
N ASP A 198 2.50 -11.37 17.71
CA ASP A 198 2.34 -12.84 17.72
C ASP A 198 1.49 -13.38 16.55
N ASN A 199 1.50 -12.71 15.40
CA ASN A 199 0.84 -13.21 14.19
C ASN A 199 1.82 -14.08 13.39
N PHE A 200 1.77 -15.38 13.65
CA PHE A 200 2.67 -16.38 13.07
C PHE A 200 2.57 -16.43 11.53
N ILE A 201 3.73 -16.45 10.86
CA ILE A 201 3.84 -16.68 9.41
C ILE A 201 4.16 -18.16 9.18
N ALA A 202 5.34 -18.60 9.62
CA ALA A 202 5.89 -19.93 9.38
C ALA A 202 7.13 -20.19 10.23
N THR A 203 7.57 -21.46 10.27
CA THR A 203 8.85 -21.88 10.81
C THR A 203 9.72 -22.43 9.68
N GLY A 204 10.99 -22.01 9.64
CA GLY A 204 11.93 -22.42 8.60
C GLY A 204 12.32 -23.91 8.61
N PRO A 205 12.86 -24.43 7.49
CA PRO A 205 13.18 -23.70 6.24
C PRO A 205 11.93 -23.35 5.40
N ILE A 206 11.99 -22.23 4.67
CA ILE A 206 10.88 -21.74 3.84
C ILE A 206 11.37 -21.60 2.41
N SER A 207 10.66 -22.21 1.46
CA SER A 207 11.01 -22.15 0.05
C SER A 207 10.88 -20.72 -0.51
N LYS A 208 11.82 -20.35 -1.38
CA LYS A 208 11.73 -19.15 -2.19
C LYS A 208 10.42 -19.11 -2.99
N GLY A 209 9.77 -17.95 -3.01
CA GLY A 209 8.49 -17.69 -3.67
C GLY A 209 7.26 -18.07 -2.84
N THR A 210 7.43 -18.64 -1.63
CA THR A 210 6.30 -18.88 -0.73
C THR A 210 5.69 -17.56 -0.26
N LYS A 211 4.36 -17.47 -0.32
CA LYS A 211 3.57 -16.28 0.00
C LYS A 211 2.62 -16.54 1.15
N PHE A 212 2.43 -15.54 2.00
CA PHE A 212 1.47 -15.53 3.10
C PHE A 212 0.66 -14.25 3.05
N GLU A 213 -0.65 -14.35 3.13
CA GLU A 213 -1.58 -13.22 3.03
C GLU A 213 -2.14 -12.85 4.40
N PHE A 214 -2.27 -11.56 4.63
CA PHE A 214 -2.82 -10.98 5.86
C PHE A 214 -3.82 -9.91 5.48
N SER A 215 -4.90 -9.79 6.26
CA SER A 215 -5.86 -8.71 6.07
C SER A 215 -6.48 -8.30 7.38
N GLY A 216 -6.85 -7.03 7.48
CA GLY A 216 -7.58 -6.52 8.61
C GLY A 216 -8.32 -5.24 8.27
N LYS A 217 -9.16 -4.82 9.22
CA LYS A 217 -9.95 -3.59 9.12
C LYS A 217 -9.88 -2.84 10.44
N ILE A 218 -9.76 -1.52 10.37
CA ILE A 218 -9.89 -0.62 11.52
C ILE A 218 -11.01 0.35 11.21
N GLU A 219 -11.89 0.57 12.19
CA GLU A 219 -13.06 1.46 12.11
C GLU A 219 -12.92 2.63 13.08
N ASN A 220 -13.84 3.60 12.96
CA ASN A 220 -13.98 4.75 13.86
C ASN A 220 -12.74 5.66 13.91
N LEU A 221 -12.02 5.78 12.79
CA LEU A 221 -10.92 6.72 12.64
C LEU A 221 -11.46 8.13 12.37
N SER A 222 -10.76 9.14 12.91
CA SER A 222 -11.19 10.55 12.84
C SER A 222 -10.48 11.37 11.77
N GLY A 223 -9.34 10.90 11.25
CA GLY A 223 -8.54 11.59 10.23
C GLY A 223 -8.96 11.24 8.80
N GLU A 224 -8.33 11.88 7.84
CA GLU A 224 -8.51 11.59 6.41
C GLU A 224 -7.50 10.53 5.95
N ALA A 225 -7.76 9.85 4.82
CA ALA A 225 -6.87 8.82 4.29
C ALA A 225 -5.40 9.28 4.15
N LYS A 226 -5.18 10.54 3.74
CA LYS A 226 -3.83 11.14 3.60
C LYS A 226 -3.04 11.21 4.92
N ASP A 227 -3.75 11.21 6.04
CA ASP A 227 -3.16 11.30 7.38
C ASP A 227 -2.67 9.91 7.83
N TYR A 228 -3.07 8.84 7.14
CA TYR A 228 -2.78 7.47 7.53
C TYR A 228 -1.78 6.76 6.60
N LYS A 229 -0.98 5.90 7.21
CA LYS A 229 -0.11 4.94 6.51
C LYS A 229 -0.22 3.57 7.14
N VAL A 230 0.01 2.53 6.36
CA VAL A 230 0.04 1.14 6.85
C VAL A 230 1.46 0.60 6.77
N LEU A 231 1.97 0.13 7.91
CA LEU A 231 3.30 -0.43 8.06
C LEU A 231 3.21 -1.95 8.29
N GLY A 232 3.81 -2.72 7.39
CA GLY A 232 4.04 -4.15 7.57
C GLY A 232 5.44 -4.40 8.09
N ILE A 233 5.62 -5.26 9.10
CA ILE A 233 6.93 -5.63 9.64
C ILE A 233 7.02 -7.14 9.77
N VAL A 234 8.08 -7.72 9.22
CA VAL A 234 8.43 -9.13 9.43
C VAL A 234 9.45 -9.23 10.56
N TRP A 235 9.16 -10.11 11.51
CA TRP A 235 10.01 -10.40 12.65
C TRP A 235 10.52 -11.83 12.60
N GLY A 236 11.79 -12.04 12.92
CA GLY A 236 12.25 -13.30 13.49
C GLY A 236 11.96 -13.34 14.99
N LYS A 237 11.82 -14.53 15.57
CA LYS A 237 11.75 -14.70 17.03
C LYS A 237 12.86 -15.61 17.51
N ALA A 238 13.64 -15.13 18.48
CA ALA A 238 14.71 -15.90 19.11
C ALA A 238 14.76 -15.56 20.61
N ASN A 239 14.88 -16.57 21.48
CA ASN A 239 14.92 -16.38 22.94
C ASN A 239 13.76 -15.51 23.48
N ASN A 240 12.57 -15.66 22.91
CA ASN A 240 11.37 -14.88 23.22
C ASN A 240 11.48 -13.36 22.92
N GLN A 241 12.45 -12.95 22.10
CA GLN A 241 12.63 -11.60 21.60
C GLN A 241 12.31 -11.54 20.10
N TYR A 242 11.68 -10.45 19.66
CA TYR A 242 11.48 -10.19 18.23
C TYR A 242 12.70 -9.48 17.66
N LEU A 243 13.18 -9.99 16.54
CA LEU A 243 14.29 -9.46 15.78
C LEU A 243 13.73 -8.89 14.48
N PHE A 244 14.11 -7.65 14.17
CA PHE A 244 13.68 -7.01 12.92
C PHE A 244 14.30 -7.75 11.73
N ASN A 245 13.48 -8.11 10.75
CA ASN A 245 13.97 -8.67 9.48
C ASN A 245 13.81 -7.67 8.34
N ASN A 246 12.57 -7.27 8.03
CA ASN A 246 12.28 -6.29 6.99
C ASN A 246 10.94 -5.59 7.27
N CYS A 247 10.69 -4.46 6.62
CA CYS A 247 9.41 -3.76 6.68
C CYS A 247 9.05 -3.13 5.33
N PHE A 248 7.81 -2.67 5.24
CA PHE A 248 7.34 -1.84 4.12
C PHE A 248 6.21 -0.95 4.60
N ILE A 249 6.16 0.27 4.10
CA ILE A 249 5.10 1.24 4.40
C ILE A 249 4.36 1.61 3.13
N SER A 250 3.04 1.69 3.20
CA SER A 250 2.17 2.07 2.09
C SER A 250 1.21 3.17 2.54
N ASP A 251 0.95 4.11 1.64
CA ASP A 251 -0.05 5.15 1.86
C ASP A 251 -1.46 4.56 1.78
N VAL A 252 -2.39 5.12 2.57
CA VAL A 252 -3.79 4.76 2.50
C VAL A 252 -4.44 5.52 1.34
N LYS A 253 -4.98 4.79 0.38
CA LYS A 253 -5.68 5.36 -0.78
C LYS A 253 -7.15 5.62 -0.44
N VAL A 254 -7.73 6.65 -1.03
CA VAL A 254 -9.18 6.84 -0.99
C VAL A 254 -9.82 5.95 -2.06
N LEU A 255 -10.77 5.11 -1.68
CA LEU A 255 -11.66 4.48 -2.64
C LEU A 255 -12.72 5.52 -3.01
N THR A 256 -12.48 6.28 -4.07
CA THR A 256 -13.57 7.05 -4.68
C THR A 256 -14.57 6.04 -5.23
N SER A 257 -15.87 6.34 -5.24
CA SER A 257 -16.99 5.51 -5.77
C SER A 257 -16.85 5.02 -7.23
N THR A 258 -15.69 5.20 -7.85
CA THR A 258 -15.20 4.49 -9.04
C THR A 258 -14.33 3.26 -8.72
N ASN A 259 -14.13 2.92 -7.44
CA ASN A 259 -13.28 1.84 -6.94
C ASN A 259 -14.02 0.84 -6.03
N ASP A 260 -15.35 0.95 -5.91
CA ASP A 260 -16.15 -0.12 -5.32
C ASP A 260 -16.26 -1.27 -6.31
N GLU A 261 -15.60 -2.36 -5.92
CA GLU A 261 -15.26 -3.50 -6.75
C GLU A 261 -14.37 -3.11 -7.95
N ILE A 262 -13.18 -3.71 -8.03
CA ILE A 262 -12.68 -4.15 -9.34
C ILE A 262 -13.66 -5.25 -9.81
N LEU A 263 -14.89 -4.86 -10.16
CA LEU A 263 -15.49 -5.40 -11.35
C LEU A 263 -14.58 -4.87 -12.46
N ASP A 264 -13.90 -5.79 -13.11
CA ASP A 264 -13.17 -5.61 -14.36
C ASP A 264 -14.13 -5.07 -15.44
N ASN A 265 -14.58 -3.83 -15.27
CA ASN A 265 -15.44 -3.10 -16.18
C ASN A 265 -14.55 -2.39 -17.20
N SER A 266 -13.60 -3.14 -17.75
CA SER A 266 -12.87 -2.72 -18.93
C SER A 266 -13.71 -3.05 -20.17
N PHE A 267 -13.76 -2.13 -21.14
CA PHE A 267 -14.30 -2.42 -22.47
C PHE A 267 -13.17 -2.44 -23.49
N TYR A 268 -13.29 -3.23 -24.55
CA TYR A 268 -12.33 -3.29 -25.64
C TYR A 268 -12.85 -2.55 -26.85
N THR A 269 -11.96 -1.87 -27.57
CA THR A 269 -12.30 -1.18 -28.82
C THR A 269 -11.39 -1.60 -29.93
N TYR A 270 -11.95 -1.93 -31.09
CA TYR A 270 -11.19 -2.19 -32.30
C TYR A 270 -11.98 -1.74 -33.54
N GLN A 271 -11.27 -1.52 -34.65
CA GLN A 271 -11.89 -1.24 -35.94
C GLN A 271 -12.22 -2.58 -36.61
N ALA A 272 -13.48 -2.79 -36.98
CA ALA A 272 -13.88 -3.94 -37.79
C ALA A 272 -13.49 -3.73 -39.25
N GLU A 273 -13.44 -4.81 -40.04
CA GLU A 273 -13.19 -4.74 -41.49
C GLU A 273 -14.18 -3.84 -42.25
N SER A 274 -15.39 -3.66 -41.70
CA SER A 274 -16.40 -2.73 -42.23
C SER A 274 -16.10 -1.25 -41.99
N GLY A 275 -15.01 -0.92 -41.28
CA GLY A 275 -14.64 0.44 -40.89
C GLY A 275 -15.35 0.97 -39.63
N SER A 276 -16.31 0.23 -39.08
CA SER A 276 -16.97 0.58 -37.82
C SER A 276 -16.08 0.37 -36.61
N ILE A 277 -16.29 1.13 -35.54
CA ILE A 277 -15.69 0.84 -34.24
C ILE A 277 -16.56 -0.17 -33.51
N VAL A 278 -15.98 -1.28 -33.06
CA VAL A 278 -16.64 -2.23 -32.18
C VAL A 278 -16.21 -1.97 -30.75
N VAL A 279 -17.19 -1.86 -29.86
CA VAL A 279 -17.02 -1.71 -28.41
C VAL A 279 -17.54 -2.99 -27.76
N GLN A 280 -16.64 -3.74 -27.14
CA GLN A 280 -16.96 -4.97 -26.45
C GLN A 280 -16.90 -4.75 -24.95
N LEU A 281 -18.04 -4.89 -24.28
CA LEU A 281 -18.17 -4.78 -22.84
C LEU A 281 -17.84 -6.13 -22.19
N ASP A 282 -17.21 -6.11 -21.01
CA ASP A 282 -17.09 -7.32 -20.20
C ASP A 282 -18.48 -7.88 -19.88
N LYS A 283 -18.61 -9.21 -19.79
CA LYS A 283 -19.88 -9.88 -19.46
C LYS A 283 -20.40 -9.52 -18.06
N LYS A 284 -19.53 -9.00 -17.19
CA LYS A 284 -19.87 -8.52 -15.85
C LYS A 284 -20.35 -7.06 -15.81
N PHE A 285 -20.31 -6.36 -16.95
CA PHE A 285 -20.69 -4.95 -17.03
C PHE A 285 -22.20 -4.78 -16.84
N VAL A 286 -22.61 -4.09 -15.77
CA VAL A 286 -24.02 -3.77 -15.50
C VAL A 286 -24.31 -2.36 -16.02
N LEU A 287 -25.16 -2.26 -17.04
CA LEU A 287 -25.52 -0.96 -17.63
C LEU A 287 -26.65 -0.31 -16.83
N GLN A 288 -26.41 0.92 -16.40
CA GLN A 288 -27.41 1.81 -15.84
C GLN A 288 -28.30 2.38 -16.95
N ARG A 289 -29.50 2.81 -16.56
CA ARG A 289 -30.44 3.43 -17.50
C ARG A 289 -29.83 4.72 -18.05
N GLY A 290 -29.72 4.81 -19.38
CA GLY A 290 -29.16 5.98 -20.05
C GLY A 290 -27.66 5.87 -20.36
N ALA A 291 -27.07 4.68 -20.26
CA ALA A 291 -25.69 4.45 -20.68
C ALA A 291 -25.49 4.81 -22.17
N GLU A 292 -24.37 5.44 -22.49
CA GLU A 292 -24.02 5.86 -23.85
C GLU A 292 -22.54 5.67 -24.17
N ILE A 293 -22.24 5.30 -25.40
CA ILE A 293 -20.89 5.44 -25.97
C ILE A 293 -20.84 6.67 -26.85
N THR A 294 -19.79 7.46 -26.69
CA THR A 294 -19.43 8.55 -27.58
C THR A 294 -18.09 8.26 -28.25
N VAL A 295 -17.95 8.67 -29.49
CA VAL A 295 -16.67 8.66 -30.22
C VAL A 295 -16.34 10.10 -30.58
N SER A 296 -15.16 10.58 -30.21
CA SER A 296 -14.68 11.92 -30.50
C SER A 296 -13.30 11.91 -31.18
N ASP A 297 -12.98 13.00 -31.88
CA ASP A 297 -11.62 13.26 -32.35
C ASP A 297 -10.75 13.89 -31.25
N LEU A 298 -9.45 14.05 -31.53
CA LEU A 298 -8.48 14.65 -30.59
C LEU A 298 -8.79 16.11 -30.21
N SER A 299 -9.65 16.81 -30.95
CA SER A 299 -10.10 18.16 -30.59
C SER A 299 -11.28 18.15 -29.62
N GLY A 300 -11.79 16.97 -29.25
CA GLY A 300 -12.96 16.80 -28.40
C GLY A 300 -14.29 16.89 -29.14
N ARG A 301 -14.28 17.03 -30.48
CA ARG A 301 -15.51 17.05 -31.27
C ARG A 301 -16.10 15.65 -31.33
N ILE A 302 -17.35 15.52 -30.92
CA ILE A 302 -18.10 14.26 -30.94
C ILE A 302 -18.48 13.93 -32.39
N ILE A 303 -18.06 12.75 -32.86
CA ILE A 303 -18.33 12.20 -34.18
C ILE A 303 -19.58 11.30 -34.16
N SER A 304 -19.74 10.52 -33.09
CA SER A 304 -20.90 9.64 -32.94
C SER A 304 -21.29 9.48 -31.46
N ARG A 305 -22.56 9.19 -31.24
CA ARG A 305 -23.15 8.88 -29.94
C ARG A 305 -24.14 7.72 -30.10
N THR A 306 -24.03 6.71 -29.25
CA THR A 306 -24.86 5.51 -29.31
C THR A 306 -25.32 5.16 -27.91
N ALA A 307 -26.64 5.16 -27.69
CA ALA A 307 -27.22 4.68 -26.44
C ALA A 307 -27.11 3.15 -26.38
N ILE A 308 -26.81 2.61 -25.20
CA ILE A 308 -26.64 1.17 -24.98
C ILE A 308 -27.74 0.68 -24.04
N GLN A 309 -28.22 -0.53 -24.28
CA GLN A 309 -29.21 -1.19 -23.42
C GLN A 309 -28.63 -2.42 -22.73
N ASN A 310 -29.22 -2.78 -21.58
CA ASN A 310 -28.85 -3.97 -20.82
C ASN A 310 -28.90 -5.24 -21.69
N GLY A 311 -27.85 -6.07 -21.59
CA GLY A 311 -27.69 -7.31 -22.35
C GLY A 311 -26.88 -7.17 -23.65
N GLN A 312 -26.43 -5.96 -24.02
CA GLN A 312 -25.53 -5.76 -25.15
C GLN A 312 -24.06 -5.84 -24.72
N ASN A 313 -23.39 -6.93 -25.05
CA ASN A 313 -21.96 -7.12 -24.73
C ASN A 313 -21.03 -6.70 -25.88
N SER A 314 -21.59 -6.43 -27.06
CA SER A 314 -20.85 -5.96 -28.24
C SER A 314 -21.70 -4.94 -28.98
N ILE A 315 -21.15 -3.74 -29.17
CA ILE A 315 -21.80 -2.60 -29.79
C ILE A 315 -20.97 -2.18 -30.98
N GLN A 316 -21.58 -2.20 -32.17
CA GLN A 316 -20.94 -1.72 -33.39
C GLN A 316 -21.39 -0.29 -33.66
N ILE A 317 -20.45 0.65 -33.71
CA ILE A 317 -20.69 2.07 -33.96
C ILE A 317 -20.27 2.36 -35.40
N GLN A 318 -21.27 2.66 -36.22
CA GLN A 318 -21.06 3.06 -37.61
C GLN A 318 -21.12 4.58 -37.72
N ALA A 319 -20.06 5.18 -38.25
CA ALA A 319 -20.00 6.59 -38.63
C ALA A 319 -18.92 6.79 -39.71
N SER A 320 -18.85 8.00 -40.25
CA SER A 320 -17.75 8.40 -41.14
C SER A 320 -16.56 8.88 -40.30
N TYR A 321 -15.59 7.99 -40.09
CA TYR A 321 -14.36 8.31 -39.38
C TYR A 321 -13.27 8.74 -40.35
N ASN A 322 -12.50 9.76 -39.98
CA ASN A 322 -11.24 10.06 -40.68
C ASN A 322 -10.15 9.10 -40.18
N PRO A 323 -9.13 8.77 -40.98
CA PRO A 323 -7.95 8.08 -40.48
C PRO A 323 -7.29 8.88 -39.35
N GLY A 324 -6.84 8.19 -38.30
CA GLY A 324 -6.17 8.80 -37.15
C GLY A 324 -6.76 8.42 -35.79
N VAL A 325 -6.35 9.17 -34.77
CA VAL A 325 -6.66 8.88 -33.37
C VAL A 325 -8.05 9.39 -32.99
N HIS A 326 -8.82 8.51 -32.36
CA HIS A 326 -10.14 8.78 -31.79
C HIS A 326 -10.18 8.36 -30.32
N ILE A 327 -11.07 8.98 -29.57
CA ILE A 327 -11.38 8.60 -28.19
C ILE A 327 -12.78 8.02 -28.15
N VAL A 328 -12.91 6.81 -27.59
CA VAL A 328 -14.19 6.17 -27.32
C VAL A 328 -14.47 6.30 -25.82
N THR A 329 -15.57 6.95 -25.47
CA THR A 329 -15.96 7.19 -24.08
C THR A 329 -17.30 6.54 -23.80
N LEU A 330 -17.33 5.61 -22.85
CA LEU A 330 -18.53 5.01 -22.28
C LEU A 330 -18.92 5.80 -21.03
N THR A 331 -20.15 6.32 -21.03
CA THR A 331 -20.77 6.96 -19.87
C THR A 331 -21.87 6.03 -19.34
N ASN A 332 -21.79 5.63 -18.08
CA ASN A 332 -22.72 4.71 -17.44
C ASN A 332 -23.14 5.26 -16.07
N GLY A 333 -24.19 6.10 -16.04
CA GLY A 333 -24.56 6.81 -14.82
C GLY A 333 -23.52 7.87 -14.43
N LYS A 334 -22.83 7.67 -13.30
CA LYS A 334 -21.72 8.52 -12.86
C LYS A 334 -20.36 8.06 -13.40
N ASP A 335 -20.27 6.85 -13.94
CA ASP A 335 -19.01 6.27 -14.42
C ASP A 335 -18.70 6.75 -15.83
N ILE A 336 -17.46 7.18 -16.04
CA ILE A 336 -16.94 7.59 -17.35
C ILE A 336 -15.65 6.83 -17.62
N LEU A 337 -15.66 5.98 -18.64
CA LEU A 337 -14.52 5.18 -19.06
C LEU A 337 -14.12 5.57 -20.49
N SER A 338 -12.82 5.77 -20.75
CA SER A 338 -12.35 6.21 -22.07
C SER A 338 -11.20 5.35 -22.59
N LYS A 339 -11.22 5.05 -23.90
CA LYS A 339 -10.12 4.38 -24.60
C LYS A 339 -9.73 5.11 -25.88
N LYS A 340 -8.43 5.13 -26.14
CA LYS A 340 -7.86 5.62 -27.40
C LYS A 340 -7.87 4.49 -28.44
N ILE A 341 -8.30 4.82 -29.65
CA ILE A 341 -8.23 3.93 -30.82
C ILE A 341 -7.60 4.67 -31.99
N THR A 342 -6.75 3.99 -32.75
CA THR A 342 -6.21 4.50 -34.01
C THR A 342 -6.93 3.81 -35.16
N LEU A 343 -7.59 4.59 -36.02
CA LEU A 343 -8.29 4.08 -37.19
C LEU A 343 -7.41 4.24 -38.43
N LEU A 344 -7.38 3.20 -39.24
CA LEU A 344 -6.64 3.15 -40.52
C LEU A 344 -7.48 3.72 -41.66
#